data_AF-A0A4P1S0Q2-F1
#
_entry.id   AF-A0A4P1S0Q2-F1
#
_cell.length_a   1.000
_cell.length_b   1.000
_cell.length_c   1.000
_cell.angle_alpha   90.00
_cell.angle_beta   90.00
_cell.angle_gamma   90.00
#
_symmetry.space_group_name_H-M   'P 1'
#
loop_
_entity.id
_entity.type
_entity.pdbx_description
1 polymer ?
#
loop_
_entity_poly.entity_id
_entity_poly.type
_entity_poly.pdbx_seq_one_letter_code
_entity_poly.pdbx_strand_id
1 'polypeptide(L)'
;MLKKLIGLFIAGVLVMGTGCNLMEKHQVEKMQKMAAKIDQLDSQLNQKEEEYRKILTQYGLKGDKQLTDEQWQMLSLTPEQRQMLQDRLNKEQDSSYKAVLQEVLDKDQEIKDLRKEIDSLREQLPKPVVVKQGDNHYDLCMRYLVDQKGLNTKDAQKLIERVNLLDYLVPGFEVWLFYDGGTFGTFVTQGTADQNPNQIKKYYKTKLINERNTARQEAATLKDDVNELEARKAELTNQLAQLEQARAELTSQVQNLNTRNKKLSTQNTEKERRLNSVFYHVDNYKSLTAKKIVGRFLFGRPQLKNFNAVVFDKSLDLRQSDSITITAADAGVKKIRSIYVMPRSFVKDKDYKIDLAPDKSTAVIYIVNPGKFQMSKVLFAIR
;
A
#
# COMPACT_ATOMS: atom_id res chain seq x y z
N MET A 1 -14.02 3.74 75.46
CA MET A 1 -15.22 4.41 75.99
C MET A 1 -16.11 4.78 74.81
N LEU A 2 -17.40 4.43 74.93
CA LEU A 2 -18.61 5.09 74.44
C LEU A 2 -18.61 5.72 73.03
N LYS A 3 -19.41 5.25 72.06
CA LYS A 3 -20.90 5.20 71.92
C LYS A 3 -21.46 6.42 71.16
N LYS A 4 -22.11 6.10 70.02
CA LYS A 4 -23.33 6.70 69.40
C LYS A 4 -23.18 8.15 68.88
N LEU A 5 -23.93 8.71 67.91
CA LEU A 5 -25.29 8.53 67.35
C LEU A 5 -25.25 9.10 65.89
N ILE A 6 -25.82 8.46 64.86
CA ILE A 6 -27.17 8.68 64.26
C ILE A 6 -27.31 9.91 63.32
N GLY A 7 -27.82 9.63 62.11
CA GLY A 7 -28.39 10.57 61.12
C GLY A 7 -28.50 9.86 59.76
N LEU A 8 -29.42 8.92 59.51
CA LEU A 8 -30.87 9.08 59.27
C LEU A 8 -31.18 9.90 58.01
N PHE A 9 -31.25 9.21 56.85
CA PHE A 9 -32.12 9.61 55.75
C PHE A 9 -32.81 8.36 55.20
N ILE A 10 -34.00 8.12 55.75
CA ILE A 10 -35.01 7.20 55.22
C ILE A 10 -35.80 8.00 54.20
N ALA A 11 -35.61 7.73 52.91
CA ALA A 11 -36.62 8.04 51.90
C ALA A 11 -37.32 6.72 51.58
N GLY A 12 -38.47 6.52 52.22
CA GLY A 12 -39.30 5.35 52.04
C GLY A 12 -39.89 5.32 50.64
N VAL A 13 -39.66 4.22 49.94
CA VAL A 13 -40.64 3.68 49.00
C VAL A 13 -41.05 2.33 49.57
N LEU A 14 -42.21 2.34 50.23
CA LEU A 14 -42.94 1.17 50.66
C LEU A 14 -43.52 0.51 49.40
N VAL A 15 -42.73 -0.33 48.72
CA VAL A 15 -43.29 -1.30 47.79
C VAL A 15 -43.73 -2.49 48.62
N MET A 16 -45.04 -2.57 48.90
CA MET A 16 -45.68 -3.83 49.25
C MET A 16 -45.57 -4.75 48.04
N GLY A 17 -44.50 -5.54 47.99
CA GLY A 17 -44.23 -6.51 46.93
C GLY A 17 -43.63 -7.76 47.54
N THR A 18 -44.50 -8.75 47.82
CA THR A 18 -44.21 -10.19 47.84
C THR A 18 -42.86 -10.62 48.46
N GLY A 19 -42.89 -10.99 49.74
CA GLY A 19 -41.81 -11.72 50.42
C GLY A 19 -41.48 -13.11 49.84
N CYS A 20 -42.14 -13.55 48.76
CA CYS A 20 -41.83 -14.79 48.04
C CYS A 20 -40.57 -14.68 47.14
N ASN A 21 -40.28 -13.52 46.55
CA ASN A 21 -39.19 -13.40 45.56
C ASN A 21 -37.77 -13.46 46.17
N LEU A 22 -37.61 -13.14 47.47
CA LEU A 22 -36.29 -13.20 48.13
C LEU A 22 -35.88 -14.62 48.51
N MET A 23 -36.83 -15.50 48.83
CA MET A 23 -36.53 -16.89 49.17
C MET A 23 -36.14 -17.72 47.94
N GLU A 24 -36.80 -17.49 46.80
CA GLU A 24 -36.53 -18.20 45.53
C GLU A 24 -35.14 -17.88 44.96
N LYS A 25 -34.73 -16.61 45.00
CA LYS A 25 -33.38 -16.19 44.59
C LYS A 25 -32.29 -16.87 45.43
N HIS A 26 -32.55 -17.11 46.72
CA HIS A 26 -31.61 -17.75 47.62
C HIS A 26 -31.41 -19.24 47.29
N GLN A 27 -32.42 -19.94 46.74
CA GLN A 27 -32.30 -21.36 46.39
C GLN A 27 -31.40 -21.58 45.18
N VAL A 28 -31.65 -20.84 44.10
CA VAL A 28 -30.83 -20.93 42.87
C VAL A 28 -29.37 -20.58 43.16
N GLU A 29 -29.11 -19.53 43.94
CA GLU A 29 -27.74 -19.15 44.32
C GLU A 29 -27.07 -20.23 45.18
N LYS A 30 -27.81 -20.87 46.09
CA LYS A 30 -27.29 -21.98 46.90
C LYS A 30 -26.92 -23.17 46.02
N MET A 31 -27.77 -23.55 45.07
CA MET A 31 -27.49 -24.64 44.11
C MET A 31 -26.29 -24.32 43.22
N GLN A 32 -26.14 -23.08 42.76
CA GLN A 32 -24.96 -22.65 42.02
C GLN A 32 -23.68 -22.73 42.85
N LYS A 33 -23.73 -22.35 44.14
CA LYS A 33 -22.59 -22.50 45.05
C LYS A 33 -22.23 -23.97 45.28
N MET A 34 -23.22 -24.86 45.38
CA MET A 34 -22.98 -26.30 45.47
C MET A 34 -22.34 -26.86 44.19
N ALA A 35 -22.83 -26.49 43.01
CA ALA A 35 -22.24 -26.89 41.73
C ALA A 35 -20.80 -26.36 41.58
N ALA A 36 -20.54 -25.13 42.00
CA ALA A 36 -19.18 -24.57 42.04
C ALA A 36 -18.26 -25.31 43.02
N LYS A 37 -18.78 -25.73 44.17
CA LYS A 37 -18.04 -26.56 45.12
C LYS A 37 -17.75 -27.95 44.57
N ILE A 38 -18.68 -28.55 43.83
CA ILE A 38 -18.45 -29.81 43.11
C ILE A 38 -17.32 -29.64 42.09
N ASP A 39 -17.33 -28.60 41.26
CA ASP A 39 -16.23 -28.35 40.30
C ASP A 39 -14.86 -28.22 40.99
N GLN A 40 -14.83 -27.53 42.13
CA GLN A 40 -13.62 -27.38 42.92
C GLN A 40 -13.15 -28.74 43.48
N LEU A 41 -14.06 -29.54 44.01
CA LEU A 41 -13.75 -30.86 44.56
C LEU A 41 -13.35 -31.84 43.45
N ASP A 42 -14.02 -31.85 42.29
CA ASP A 42 -13.67 -32.66 41.12
C ASP A 42 -12.26 -32.29 40.62
N SER A 43 -11.92 -31.00 40.59
CA SER A 43 -10.57 -30.56 40.25
C SER A 43 -9.52 -31.03 41.28
N GLN A 44 -9.85 -31.01 42.57
CA GLN A 44 -8.95 -31.50 43.62
C GLN A 44 -8.79 -33.03 43.55
N LEU A 45 -9.89 -33.74 43.31
CA LEU A 45 -9.91 -35.18 43.12
C LEU A 45 -9.02 -35.58 41.94
N ASN A 46 -9.17 -34.93 40.79
CA ASN A 46 -8.33 -35.20 39.61
C ASN A 46 -6.84 -34.97 39.88
N GLN A 47 -6.48 -33.89 40.59
CA GLN A 47 -5.09 -33.64 40.99
C GLN A 47 -4.56 -34.73 41.93
N LYS A 48 -5.37 -35.14 42.91
CA LYS A 48 -5.01 -36.18 43.87
C LYS A 48 -4.87 -37.55 43.22
N GLU A 49 -5.74 -37.87 42.26
CA GLU A 49 -5.61 -39.09 41.46
C GLU A 49 -4.35 -39.09 40.60
N GLU A 50 -3.95 -37.94 40.05
CA GLU A 50 -2.70 -37.81 39.29
C GLU A 50 -1.46 -37.95 40.19
N GLU A 51 -1.46 -37.31 41.36
CA GLU A 51 -0.43 -37.48 42.40
C GLU A 51 -0.32 -38.95 42.83
N TYR A 52 -1.47 -39.58 43.11
CA TYR A 52 -1.55 -41.00 43.46
C TYR A 52 -0.95 -41.88 42.36
N ARG A 53 -1.28 -41.65 41.08
CA ARG A 53 -0.67 -42.36 39.93
C ARG A 53 0.84 -42.14 39.84
N LYS A 54 1.33 -40.92 40.13
CA LYS A 54 2.77 -40.60 40.12
C LYS A 54 3.51 -41.36 41.21
N ILE A 55 2.98 -41.38 42.44
CA ILE A 55 3.55 -42.14 43.56
C ILE A 55 3.60 -43.63 43.20
N LEU A 56 2.50 -44.19 42.70
CA LEU A 56 2.45 -45.59 42.26
C LEU A 56 3.48 -45.93 41.17
N THR A 57 3.73 -44.99 40.25
CA THR A 57 4.68 -45.19 39.14
C THR A 57 6.13 -45.01 39.59
N GLN A 58 6.42 -43.98 40.39
CA GLN A 58 7.76 -43.59 40.83
C GLN A 58 8.41 -44.63 41.75
N TYR A 59 7.62 -45.27 42.61
CA TYR A 59 8.11 -46.26 43.56
C TYR A 59 8.13 -47.69 43.00
N GLY A 60 7.96 -47.87 41.69
CA GLY A 60 8.14 -49.18 41.04
C GLY A 60 7.19 -50.27 41.55
N LEU A 61 6.07 -49.90 42.19
CA LEU A 61 5.05 -50.83 42.68
C LEU A 61 4.40 -51.66 41.54
N LYS A 62 4.61 -51.23 40.29
CA LYS A 62 4.38 -52.02 39.06
C LYS A 62 5.20 -53.32 38.93
N GLY A 63 6.17 -53.57 39.81
CA GLY A 63 7.12 -54.69 39.69
C GLY A 63 7.12 -55.69 40.84
N ASP A 64 6.25 -55.54 41.84
CA ASP A 64 6.19 -56.48 42.95
C ASP A 64 5.27 -57.66 42.63
N LYS A 65 5.81 -58.88 42.66
CA LYS A 65 5.20 -60.12 42.14
C LYS A 65 3.92 -60.58 42.86
N GLN A 66 3.30 -59.75 43.69
CA GLN A 66 2.19 -60.12 44.57
C GLN A 66 0.86 -59.39 44.27
N LEU A 67 0.82 -58.44 43.35
CA LEU A 67 -0.40 -57.74 42.94
C LEU A 67 -0.49 -57.76 41.42
N THR A 68 -1.65 -58.16 40.88
CA THR A 68 -1.88 -58.31 39.44
C THR A 68 -2.09 -56.95 38.75
N ASP A 69 -1.78 -56.85 37.46
CA ASP A 69 -1.95 -55.62 36.67
C ASP A 69 -3.39 -55.07 36.70
N GLU A 70 -4.39 -55.95 36.82
CA GLU A 70 -5.82 -55.58 36.97
C GLU A 70 -6.12 -54.97 38.35
N GLN A 71 -5.46 -55.46 39.40
CA GLN A 71 -5.57 -54.93 40.77
C GLN A 71 -4.91 -53.56 40.94
N TRP A 72 -3.96 -53.22 40.07
CA TRP A 72 -3.25 -51.93 40.06
C TRP A 72 -3.92 -50.83 39.23
N GLN A 73 -4.80 -51.19 38.29
CA GLN A 73 -5.47 -50.24 37.39
C GLN A 73 -6.76 -49.64 37.97
N MET A 74 -7.27 -50.13 39.09
CA MET A 74 -8.51 -49.63 39.67
C MET A 74 -8.27 -48.37 40.50
N LEU A 75 -8.99 -47.29 40.16
CA LEU A 75 -8.91 -45.93 40.69
C LEU A 75 -9.30 -45.78 42.19
N SER A 76 -9.31 -46.88 42.95
CA SER A 76 -9.56 -46.93 44.40
C SER A 76 -9.16 -48.30 44.94
N LEU A 77 -8.46 -48.34 46.07
CA LEU A 77 -8.16 -49.61 46.74
C LEU A 77 -9.46 -50.24 47.25
N THR A 78 -9.69 -51.51 46.92
CA THR A 78 -10.73 -52.31 47.59
C THR A 78 -10.43 -52.41 49.10
N PRO A 79 -11.44 -52.65 49.95
CA PRO A 79 -11.24 -52.85 51.39
C PRO A 79 -10.16 -53.90 51.70
N GLU A 80 -10.13 -54.98 50.92
CA GLU A 80 -9.17 -56.08 51.04
C GLU A 80 -7.74 -55.63 50.69
N GLN A 81 -7.58 -54.90 49.59
CA GLN A 81 -6.27 -54.36 49.18
C GLN A 81 -5.74 -53.32 50.16
N ARG A 82 -6.62 -52.48 50.72
CA ARG A 82 -6.25 -51.51 51.75
C ARG A 82 -5.73 -52.22 53.00
N GLN A 83 -6.41 -53.28 53.43
CA GLN A 83 -5.97 -54.08 54.57
C GLN A 83 -4.62 -54.76 54.31
N MET A 84 -4.39 -55.28 53.09
CA MET A 84 -3.09 -55.85 52.71
C MET A 84 -1.95 -54.83 52.78
N LEU A 85 -2.18 -53.60 52.30
CA LEU A 85 -1.20 -52.52 52.39
C LEU A 85 -0.97 -52.05 53.84
N GLN A 86 -2.02 -52.03 54.66
CA GLN A 86 -1.94 -51.73 56.09
C GLN A 86 -1.12 -52.78 56.84
N ASP A 87 -1.36 -54.06 56.58
CA ASP A 87 -0.62 -55.17 57.18
C ASP A 87 0.84 -55.18 56.73
N ARG A 88 1.11 -54.77 55.49
CA ARG A 88 2.45 -54.63 54.95
C ARG A 88 3.21 -53.46 55.57
N LEU A 89 2.56 -52.31 55.72
CA LEU A 89 3.11 -51.15 56.42
C LEU A 89 3.57 -51.52 57.84
N ASN A 90 2.79 -52.37 58.54
CA ASN A 90 3.12 -52.82 59.88
C ASN A 90 4.33 -53.79 59.93
N LYS A 91 4.58 -54.54 58.86
CA LYS A 91 5.67 -55.53 58.76
C LYS A 91 6.95 -54.96 58.12
N GLU A 92 6.84 -53.88 57.37
CA GLU A 92 7.95 -53.26 56.65
C GLU A 92 9.01 -52.70 57.62
N GLN A 93 10.29 -52.85 57.30
CA GLN A 93 11.39 -52.34 58.14
C GLN A 93 12.10 -51.14 57.51
N ASP A 94 12.04 -51.01 56.18
CA ASP A 94 12.59 -49.86 55.47
C ASP A 94 11.73 -48.62 55.73
N SER A 95 12.34 -47.59 56.34
CA SER A 95 11.67 -46.32 56.65
C SER A 95 11.23 -45.55 55.40
N SER A 96 11.96 -45.70 54.29
CA SER A 96 11.61 -45.08 53.01
C SER A 96 10.37 -45.74 52.41
N TYR A 97 10.32 -47.08 52.38
CA TYR A 97 9.17 -47.81 51.84
C TYR A 97 7.92 -47.68 52.74
N LYS A 98 8.11 -47.64 54.06
CA LYS A 98 7.02 -47.30 55.01
C LYS A 98 6.39 -45.94 54.72
N ALA A 99 7.20 -44.91 54.47
CA ALA A 99 6.69 -43.58 54.16
C ALA A 99 5.82 -43.58 52.89
N VAL A 100 6.23 -44.34 51.87
CA VAL A 100 5.49 -44.48 50.60
C VAL A 100 4.17 -45.22 50.79
N LEU A 101 4.17 -46.34 51.52
CA LEU A 101 2.95 -47.09 51.80
C LEU A 101 1.95 -46.26 52.61
N GLN A 102 2.44 -45.47 53.58
CA GLN A 102 1.61 -44.54 54.33
C GLN A 102 1.04 -43.46 53.40
N GLU A 103 1.87 -42.86 52.54
CA GLU A 103 1.43 -41.83 51.60
C GLU A 103 0.35 -42.36 50.62
N VAL A 104 0.49 -43.60 50.14
CA VAL A 104 -0.52 -44.27 49.29
C VAL A 104 -1.83 -44.47 50.04
N LEU A 105 -1.79 -44.96 51.28
CA LEU A 105 -3.00 -45.18 52.11
C LEU A 105 -3.71 -43.87 52.48
N ASP A 106 -2.94 -42.82 52.77
CA ASP A 106 -3.44 -41.49 53.07
C ASP A 106 -4.09 -40.88 51.83
N LYS A 107 -3.46 -40.97 50.66
CA LYS A 107 -4.01 -40.48 49.39
C LYS A 107 -5.26 -41.24 48.94
N ASP A 108 -5.31 -42.57 49.11
CA ASP A 108 -6.53 -43.35 48.85
C ASP A 108 -7.69 -42.92 49.78
N GLN A 109 -7.38 -42.60 51.06
CA GLN A 109 -8.37 -42.07 51.99
C GLN A 109 -8.87 -40.69 51.55
N GLU A 110 -7.96 -39.76 51.22
CA GLU A 110 -8.29 -38.43 50.70
C GLU A 110 -9.19 -38.53 49.46
N ILE A 111 -8.86 -39.39 48.50
CA ILE A 111 -9.66 -39.64 47.28
C ILE A 111 -11.05 -40.16 47.64
N LYS A 112 -11.16 -41.12 48.57
CA LYS A 112 -12.45 -41.66 49.03
C LYS A 112 -13.32 -40.61 49.71
N ASP A 113 -12.73 -39.78 50.56
CA ASP A 113 -13.45 -38.73 51.28
C ASP A 113 -13.91 -37.62 50.34
N LEU A 114 -13.08 -37.22 49.37
CA LEU A 114 -13.45 -36.28 48.31
C LEU A 114 -14.61 -36.82 47.46
N ARG A 115 -14.56 -38.09 47.04
CA ARG A 115 -15.67 -38.71 46.28
C ARG A 115 -16.97 -38.73 47.06
N LYS A 116 -16.92 -39.09 48.35
CA LYS A 116 -18.10 -39.04 49.22
C LYS A 116 -18.67 -37.64 49.35
N GLU A 117 -17.82 -36.63 49.51
CA GLU A 117 -18.27 -35.23 49.57
C GLU A 117 -18.93 -34.82 48.25
N ILE A 118 -18.32 -35.14 47.11
CA ILE A 118 -18.87 -34.88 45.77
C ILE A 118 -20.24 -35.56 45.60
N ASP A 119 -20.34 -36.86 45.89
CA ASP A 119 -21.58 -37.62 45.74
C ASP A 119 -22.69 -37.06 46.64
N SER A 120 -22.37 -36.70 47.88
CA SER A 120 -23.33 -36.10 48.82
C SER A 120 -23.86 -34.73 48.35
N LEU A 121 -23.05 -33.96 47.62
CA LEU A 121 -23.47 -32.69 47.02
C LEU A 121 -24.27 -32.91 45.73
N ARG A 122 -23.90 -33.90 44.91
CA ARG A 122 -24.62 -34.26 43.68
C ARG A 122 -26.03 -34.79 43.98
N GLU A 123 -26.20 -35.56 45.05
CA GLU A 123 -27.52 -36.03 45.51
C GLU A 123 -28.48 -34.89 45.87
N GLN A 124 -27.95 -33.74 46.30
CA GLN A 124 -28.75 -32.55 46.65
C GLN A 124 -29.09 -31.68 45.43
N LEU A 125 -28.54 -31.97 44.26
CA LEU A 125 -28.72 -31.19 43.05
C LEU A 125 -29.57 -31.92 42.00
N PRO A 126 -30.29 -31.18 41.14
CA PRO A 126 -30.93 -31.77 39.96
C PRO A 126 -29.88 -32.37 39.02
N LYS A 127 -30.25 -33.45 38.32
CA LYS A 127 -29.34 -34.13 37.37
C LYS A 127 -28.83 -33.14 36.32
N PRO A 128 -27.50 -33.10 36.07
CA PRO A 128 -26.93 -32.22 35.06
C PRO A 128 -27.23 -32.73 33.65
N VAL A 129 -27.19 -31.82 32.68
CA VAL A 129 -27.23 -32.15 31.27
C VAL A 129 -25.80 -32.36 30.77
N VAL A 130 -25.50 -33.58 30.30
CA VAL A 130 -24.18 -33.89 29.71
C VAL A 130 -24.11 -33.35 28.28
N VAL A 131 -23.09 -32.53 28.02
CA VAL A 131 -22.84 -31.89 26.72
C VAL A 131 -22.46 -32.93 25.68
N LYS A 132 -23.10 -32.85 24.51
CA LYS A 132 -22.75 -33.60 23.30
C LYS A 132 -22.06 -32.70 22.28
N GLN A 133 -21.48 -33.32 21.26
CA GLN A 133 -20.86 -32.58 20.16
C GLN A 133 -21.90 -31.69 19.45
N GLY A 134 -21.59 -30.40 19.34
CA GLY A 134 -22.45 -29.40 18.71
C GLY A 134 -23.46 -28.75 19.65
N ASP A 135 -23.56 -29.17 20.91
CA ASP A 135 -24.40 -28.48 21.89
C ASP A 135 -23.84 -27.09 22.21
N ASN A 136 -24.74 -26.11 22.28
CA ASN A 136 -24.47 -24.75 22.71
C ASN A 136 -25.14 -24.50 24.07
N HIS A 137 -24.45 -23.79 24.95
CA HIS A 137 -24.97 -23.50 26.30
C HIS A 137 -26.29 -22.74 26.25
N TYR A 138 -26.45 -21.79 25.32
CA TYR A 138 -27.71 -21.07 25.16
C TYR A 138 -28.87 -22.02 24.81
N ASP A 139 -28.66 -22.93 23.86
CA ASP A 139 -29.69 -23.85 23.37
C ASP A 139 -30.08 -24.87 24.44
N LEU A 140 -29.12 -25.33 25.25
CA LEU A 140 -29.38 -26.18 26.41
C LEU A 140 -30.25 -25.47 27.45
N CYS A 141 -29.94 -24.20 27.76
CA CYS A 141 -30.74 -23.38 28.67
C CYS A 141 -32.16 -23.15 28.13
N MET A 142 -32.28 -22.85 26.83
CA MET A 142 -33.56 -22.59 26.18
C MET A 142 -34.47 -23.81 26.20
N ARG A 143 -33.94 -24.99 25.82
CA ARG A 143 -34.65 -26.27 25.90
C ARG A 143 -35.11 -26.57 27.32
N TYR A 144 -34.28 -26.34 28.32
CA TYR A 144 -34.67 -26.57 29.72
C TYR A 144 -35.81 -25.66 30.16
N LEU A 145 -35.72 -24.35 29.89
CA LEU A 145 -36.74 -23.39 30.32
C LEU A 145 -38.07 -23.54 29.55
N VAL A 146 -38.01 -23.80 28.25
CA VAL A 146 -39.20 -23.91 27.40
C VAL A 146 -39.81 -25.30 27.51
N ASP A 147 -39.02 -26.36 27.27
CA ASP A 147 -39.56 -27.72 27.13
C ASP A 147 -39.82 -28.38 28.48
N GLN A 148 -38.95 -28.16 29.48
CA GLN A 148 -39.09 -28.81 30.79
C GLN A 148 -39.83 -27.97 31.82
N LYS A 149 -39.69 -26.63 31.76
CA LYS A 149 -40.33 -25.71 32.71
C LYS A 149 -41.55 -24.99 32.14
N GLY A 150 -41.82 -25.10 30.85
CA GLY A 150 -43.03 -24.57 30.22
C GLY A 150 -43.08 -23.05 30.08
N LEU A 151 -41.92 -22.37 30.14
CA LEU A 151 -41.87 -20.92 29.95
C LEU A 151 -42.07 -20.56 28.47
N ASN A 152 -42.62 -19.37 28.22
CA ASN A 152 -42.60 -18.84 26.87
C ASN A 152 -41.15 -18.48 26.45
N THR A 153 -40.88 -18.51 25.15
CA THR A 153 -39.55 -18.27 24.59
C THR A 153 -38.98 -16.89 24.95
N LYS A 154 -39.82 -15.85 24.99
CA LYS A 154 -39.37 -14.47 25.28
C LYS A 154 -38.93 -14.29 26.74
N ASP A 155 -39.63 -14.91 27.68
CA ASP A 155 -39.31 -14.83 29.09
C ASP A 155 -38.14 -15.75 29.44
N ALA A 156 -38.05 -16.92 28.80
CA ALA A 156 -36.86 -17.77 28.87
C ALA A 156 -35.61 -17.01 28.37
N GLN A 157 -35.70 -16.32 27.24
CA GLN A 157 -34.59 -15.51 26.71
C GLN A 157 -34.14 -14.43 27.69
N LYS A 158 -35.07 -13.65 28.26
CA LYS A 158 -34.75 -12.60 29.25
C LYS A 158 -34.05 -13.16 30.49
N LEU A 159 -34.38 -14.38 30.90
CA LEU A 159 -33.73 -15.05 32.03
C LEU A 159 -32.31 -15.51 31.67
N ILE A 160 -32.13 -16.03 30.46
CA ILE A 160 -30.83 -16.49 29.96
C ILE A 160 -29.84 -15.32 29.78
N GLU A 161 -30.30 -14.16 29.30
CA GLU A 161 -29.46 -12.96 29.12
C GLU A 161 -28.88 -12.41 30.43
N ARG A 162 -29.46 -12.78 31.58
CA ARG A 162 -29.02 -12.34 32.91
C ARG A 162 -27.98 -13.26 33.55
N VAL A 163 -27.72 -14.42 32.95
CA VAL A 163 -26.76 -15.40 33.49
C VAL A 163 -25.48 -15.43 32.65
N ASN A 164 -24.36 -15.78 33.29
CA ASN A 164 -23.10 -15.93 32.59
C ASN A 164 -23.07 -17.28 31.88
N LEU A 165 -23.25 -17.25 30.56
CA LEU A 165 -23.06 -18.43 29.71
C LEU A 165 -21.57 -18.68 29.46
N LEU A 166 -21.29 -19.89 28.98
CA LEU A 166 -19.96 -20.31 28.56
C LEU A 166 -20.00 -20.43 27.04
N ASP A 167 -19.13 -19.68 26.37
CA ASP A 167 -19.14 -19.57 24.90
C ASP A 167 -18.73 -20.88 24.21
N TYR A 168 -17.94 -21.71 24.90
CA TYR A 168 -17.42 -22.97 24.37
C TYR A 168 -17.70 -24.11 25.35
N LEU A 169 -18.55 -25.04 24.91
CA LEU A 169 -18.80 -26.30 25.60
C LEU A 169 -18.02 -27.43 24.94
N VAL A 170 -17.41 -28.29 25.75
CA VAL A 170 -16.70 -29.49 25.29
C VAL A 170 -17.57 -30.71 25.63
N PRO A 171 -17.66 -31.72 24.74
CA PRO A 171 -18.37 -32.96 25.04
C PRO A 171 -17.90 -33.58 26.37
N GLY A 172 -18.86 -33.99 27.19
CA GLY A 172 -18.58 -34.51 28.54
C GLY A 172 -18.68 -33.50 29.67
N PHE A 173 -18.75 -32.18 29.37
CA PHE A 173 -19.13 -31.19 30.39
C PHE A 173 -20.52 -31.47 30.94
N GLU A 174 -20.72 -31.12 32.20
CA GLU A 174 -22.00 -31.22 32.88
C GLU A 174 -22.56 -29.82 33.09
N VAL A 175 -23.71 -29.54 32.48
CA VAL A 175 -24.42 -28.26 32.62
C VAL A 175 -25.54 -28.42 33.64
N TRP A 176 -25.39 -27.73 34.76
CA TRP A 176 -26.37 -27.68 35.84
C TRP A 176 -27.34 -26.55 35.58
N LEU A 177 -28.61 -26.89 35.40
CA LEU A 177 -29.66 -25.94 35.07
C LEU A 177 -30.63 -25.83 36.24
N PHE A 178 -30.77 -24.62 36.78
CA PHE A 178 -31.58 -24.32 37.95
C PHE A 178 -32.66 -23.31 37.59
N TYR A 179 -33.90 -23.64 37.88
CA TYR A 179 -35.02 -22.71 37.74
C TYR A 179 -35.97 -22.84 38.93
N ASP A 180 -36.20 -21.72 39.60
CA ASP A 180 -37.15 -21.60 40.71
C ASP A 180 -37.86 -20.25 40.64
N GLY A 181 -39.20 -20.27 40.53
CA GLY A 181 -40.07 -19.10 40.70
C GLY A 181 -39.81 -17.86 39.82
N GLY A 182 -39.01 -17.96 38.76
CA GLY A 182 -38.60 -16.80 37.94
C GLY A 182 -37.15 -16.37 38.12
N THR A 183 -36.38 -17.08 38.93
CA THR A 183 -34.92 -17.01 38.94
C THR A 183 -34.35 -18.19 38.17
N PHE A 184 -33.48 -17.91 37.20
CA PHE A 184 -32.74 -18.92 36.44
C PHE A 184 -31.25 -18.82 36.76
N GLY A 185 -30.60 -19.97 36.89
CA GLY A 185 -29.16 -20.08 37.07
C GLY A 185 -28.62 -21.26 36.28
N THR A 186 -27.43 -21.08 35.74
CA THR A 186 -26.68 -22.17 35.13
C THR A 186 -25.26 -22.23 35.68
N PHE A 187 -24.68 -23.42 35.72
CA PHE A 187 -23.29 -23.64 36.06
C PHE A 187 -22.73 -24.80 35.24
N VAL A 188 -21.47 -24.72 34.80
CA VAL A 188 -20.83 -25.77 33.99
C VAL A 188 -19.68 -26.36 34.79
N THR A 189 -19.69 -27.68 34.98
CA THR A 189 -18.61 -28.45 35.60
C THR A 189 -17.90 -29.31 34.56
N GLN A 190 -16.68 -29.75 34.87
CA GLN A 190 -15.86 -30.57 33.98
C GLN A 190 -16.54 -31.89 33.56
N GLY A 191 -17.31 -32.52 34.45
CA GLY A 191 -17.94 -33.81 34.16
C GLY A 191 -16.91 -34.88 33.77
N THR A 192 -17.12 -35.54 32.63
CA THR A 192 -16.21 -36.56 32.08
C THR A 192 -15.21 -36.02 31.06
N ALA A 193 -15.16 -34.70 30.85
CA ALA A 193 -14.25 -34.11 29.85
C ALA A 193 -12.81 -34.01 30.37
N ASP A 194 -11.84 -34.08 29.47
CA ASP A 194 -10.41 -34.01 29.81
C ASP A 194 -9.94 -32.64 30.30
N GLN A 195 -10.72 -31.59 30.02
CA GLN A 195 -10.33 -30.19 30.29
C GLN A 195 -11.35 -29.51 31.21
N ASN A 196 -10.89 -28.61 32.07
CA ASN A 196 -11.79 -27.85 32.95
C ASN A 196 -12.41 -26.64 32.19
N PRO A 197 -13.69 -26.25 32.44
CA PRO A 197 -14.34 -25.09 31.82
C PRO A 197 -13.56 -23.75 31.94
N ASN A 198 -12.91 -23.49 33.07
CA ASN A 198 -12.05 -22.32 33.29
C ASN A 198 -10.77 -22.37 32.46
N GLN A 199 -10.21 -23.55 32.20
CA GLN A 199 -9.04 -23.70 31.32
C GLN A 199 -9.42 -23.33 29.88
N ILE A 200 -10.55 -23.84 29.40
CA ILE A 200 -11.14 -23.48 28.10
C ILE A 200 -11.36 -21.96 28.01
N LYS A 201 -12.03 -21.38 29.01
CA LYS A 201 -12.29 -19.93 29.06
C LYS A 201 -11.01 -19.11 29.00
N LYS A 202 -9.97 -19.50 29.75
CA LYS A 202 -8.66 -18.83 29.72
C LYS A 202 -7.98 -19.00 28.37
N TYR A 203 -7.98 -20.21 27.80
CA TYR A 203 -7.36 -20.50 26.51
C TYR A 203 -7.95 -19.62 25.40
N TYR A 204 -9.27 -19.62 25.23
CA TYR A 204 -9.92 -18.81 24.20
C TYR A 204 -9.79 -17.32 24.46
N LYS A 205 -9.85 -16.86 25.72
CA LYS A 205 -9.59 -15.45 26.05
C LYS A 205 -8.18 -15.04 25.65
N THR A 206 -7.16 -15.84 25.97
CA THR A 206 -5.77 -15.57 25.58
C THR A 206 -5.60 -15.60 24.07
N LYS A 207 -6.22 -16.58 23.39
CA LYS A 207 -6.23 -16.68 21.92
C LYS A 207 -6.80 -15.41 21.27
N LEU A 208 -7.99 -14.98 21.71
CA LEU A 208 -8.63 -13.75 21.21
C LEU A 208 -7.79 -12.49 21.49
N ILE A 209 -7.15 -12.40 22.66
CA ILE A 209 -6.26 -11.29 22.98
C ILE A 209 -5.04 -11.29 22.04
N ASN A 210 -4.45 -12.46 21.79
CA ASN A 210 -3.30 -12.59 20.90
C ASN A 210 -3.68 -12.24 19.46
N GLU A 211 -4.76 -12.80 18.93
CA GLU A 211 -5.28 -12.49 17.58
C GLU A 211 -5.56 -11.00 17.42
N ARG A 212 -6.21 -10.38 18.41
CA ARG A 212 -6.44 -8.93 18.43
C ARG A 212 -5.14 -8.14 18.45
N ASN A 213 -4.15 -8.57 19.23
CA ASN A 213 -2.87 -7.86 19.32
C ASN A 213 -2.09 -8.00 18.00
N THR A 214 -2.07 -9.18 17.38
CA THR A 214 -1.49 -9.40 16.06
C THR A 214 -2.17 -8.53 15.01
N ALA A 215 -3.51 -8.52 14.95
CA ALA A 215 -4.25 -7.68 14.01
C ALA A 215 -3.98 -6.18 14.22
N ARG A 216 -3.80 -5.73 15.47
CA ARG A 216 -3.42 -4.34 15.77
C ARG A 216 -2.00 -4.01 15.32
N GLN A 217 -1.07 -4.95 15.47
CA GLN A 217 0.30 -4.76 15.01
C GLN A 217 0.36 -4.69 13.47
N GLU A 218 -0.32 -5.61 12.78
CA GLU A 218 -0.44 -5.59 11.32
C GLU A 218 -1.09 -4.30 10.81
N ALA A 219 -2.15 -3.84 11.48
CA ALA A 219 -2.80 -2.56 11.14
C ALA A 219 -1.87 -1.35 11.33
N ALA A 220 -1.01 -1.37 12.35
CA ALA A 220 -0.02 -0.32 12.57
C ALA A 220 1.03 -0.32 11.45
N THR A 221 1.58 -1.49 11.11
CA THR A 221 2.54 -1.63 10.00
C THR A 221 1.94 -1.19 8.66
N LEU A 222 0.73 -1.64 8.34
CA LEU A 222 0.04 -1.22 7.11
C LEU A 222 -0.20 0.30 7.06
N LYS A 223 -0.47 0.92 8.19
CA LYS A 223 -0.63 2.38 8.26
C LYS A 223 0.70 3.09 7.99
N ASP A 224 1.80 2.60 8.52
CA ASP A 224 3.13 3.15 8.27
C ASP A 224 3.52 3.00 6.80
N ASP A 225 3.26 1.84 6.19
CA ASP A 225 3.47 1.59 4.77
C ASP A 225 2.66 2.54 3.89
N VAL A 226 1.39 2.81 4.23
CA VAL A 226 0.56 3.78 3.52
C VAL A 226 1.15 5.19 3.59
N ASN A 227 1.61 5.62 4.78
CA ASN A 227 2.23 6.92 4.93
C ASN A 227 3.51 7.06 4.09
N GLU A 228 4.35 6.00 4.05
CA GLU A 228 5.55 5.98 3.22
C GLU A 228 5.21 6.06 1.73
N LEU A 229 4.22 5.28 1.28
CA LEU A 229 3.76 5.30 -0.11
C LEU A 229 3.19 6.67 -0.51
N GLU A 230 2.44 7.33 0.38
CA GLU A 230 1.94 8.69 0.15
C GLU A 230 3.09 9.70 0.04
N ALA A 231 4.08 9.63 0.92
CA ALA A 231 5.27 10.48 0.85
C ALA A 231 6.03 10.26 -0.46
N ARG A 232 6.21 9.00 -0.87
CA ARG A 232 6.90 8.66 -2.12
C ARG A 232 6.11 9.09 -3.36
N LYS A 233 4.79 9.00 -3.31
CA LYS A 233 3.91 9.52 -4.38
C LYS A 233 4.02 11.04 -4.50
N ALA A 234 4.04 11.77 -3.39
CA ALA A 234 4.23 13.22 -3.39
C ALA A 234 5.58 13.60 -4.02
N GLU A 235 6.64 12.91 -3.63
CA GLU A 235 7.99 13.13 -4.19
C GLU A 235 8.04 12.86 -5.70
N LEU A 236 7.51 11.72 -6.17
CA LEU A 236 7.46 11.41 -7.60
C LEU A 236 6.63 12.42 -8.39
N THR A 237 5.55 12.95 -7.79
CA THR A 237 4.73 13.99 -8.41
C THR A 237 5.52 15.29 -8.59
N ASN A 238 6.31 15.68 -7.59
CA ASN A 238 7.19 16.85 -7.68
C ASN A 238 8.28 16.65 -8.75
N GLN A 239 8.90 15.47 -8.80
CA GLN A 239 9.92 15.15 -9.82
C GLN A 239 9.33 15.19 -11.24
N LEU A 240 8.11 14.70 -11.42
CA LEU A 240 7.41 14.74 -12.71
C LEU A 240 7.14 16.19 -13.15
N ALA A 241 6.66 17.04 -12.23
CA ALA A 241 6.44 18.46 -12.51
C ALA A 241 7.74 19.19 -12.91
N GLN A 242 8.85 18.90 -12.23
CA GLN A 242 10.17 19.45 -12.56
C GLN A 242 10.66 19.00 -13.94
N LEU A 243 10.48 17.71 -14.28
CA LEU A 243 10.84 17.17 -15.59
C LEU A 243 9.99 17.78 -16.71
N GLU A 244 8.70 17.98 -16.50
CA GLU A 244 7.82 18.65 -17.46
C GLU A 244 8.25 20.10 -17.69
N GLN A 245 8.60 20.83 -16.63
CA GLN A 245 9.14 22.19 -16.73
C GLN A 245 10.46 22.22 -17.52
N ALA A 246 11.40 21.33 -17.20
CA ALA A 246 12.68 21.23 -17.91
C ALA A 246 12.48 20.87 -19.39
N ARG A 247 11.52 19.98 -19.71
CA ARG A 247 11.17 19.62 -21.08
C ARG A 247 10.59 20.81 -21.84
N ALA A 248 9.71 21.60 -21.22
CA ALA A 248 9.14 22.79 -21.83
C ALA A 248 10.22 23.83 -22.13
N GLU A 249 11.14 24.06 -21.18
CA GLU A 249 12.27 24.97 -21.37
C GLU A 249 13.18 24.52 -22.51
N LEU A 250 13.59 23.24 -22.53
CA LEU A 250 14.43 22.69 -23.58
C LEU A 250 13.77 22.78 -24.95
N THR A 251 12.46 22.53 -25.03
CA THR A 251 11.69 22.66 -26.27
C THR A 251 11.72 24.10 -26.79
N SER A 252 11.55 25.09 -25.90
CA SER A 252 11.67 26.51 -26.25
C SER A 252 13.09 26.86 -26.73
N GLN A 253 14.13 26.36 -26.06
CA GLN A 253 15.53 26.57 -26.48
C GLN A 253 15.79 26.00 -27.88
N VAL A 254 15.31 24.78 -28.17
CA VAL A 254 15.44 24.15 -29.49
C VAL A 254 14.74 24.97 -30.57
N GLN A 255 13.52 25.47 -30.31
CA GLN A 255 12.79 26.32 -31.25
C GLN A 255 13.51 27.64 -31.53
N ASN A 256 14.07 28.26 -30.50
CA ASN A 256 14.87 29.49 -30.62
C ASN A 256 16.14 29.26 -31.44
N LEU A 257 16.87 28.16 -31.17
CA LEU A 257 18.06 27.79 -31.93
C LEU A 257 17.73 27.50 -33.40
N ASN A 258 16.65 26.77 -33.68
CA ASN A 258 16.20 26.52 -35.05
C ASN A 258 15.88 27.81 -35.81
N THR A 259 15.18 28.74 -35.16
CA THR A 259 14.87 30.05 -35.73
C THR A 259 16.14 30.86 -36.03
N ARG A 260 17.09 30.86 -35.08
CA ARG A 260 18.37 31.54 -35.26
C ARG A 260 19.20 30.92 -36.38
N ASN A 261 19.26 29.60 -36.46
CA ASN A 261 19.96 28.87 -37.52
C ASN A 261 19.35 29.16 -38.90
N LYS A 262 18.02 29.19 -39.02
CA LYS A 262 17.35 29.57 -40.26
C LYS A 262 17.68 31.00 -40.69
N LYS A 263 17.71 31.94 -39.75
CA LYS A 263 18.09 33.34 -39.99
C LYS A 263 19.55 33.44 -40.45
N LEU A 264 20.47 32.76 -39.76
CA LEU A 264 21.89 32.74 -40.11
C LEU A 264 22.12 32.11 -41.49
N SER A 265 21.46 30.99 -41.79
CA SER A 265 21.52 30.33 -43.09
C SER A 265 21.05 31.25 -44.22
N THR A 266 19.93 31.97 -44.01
CA THR A 266 19.42 32.96 -44.98
C THR A 266 20.41 34.11 -45.18
N GLN A 267 20.99 34.62 -44.09
CA GLN A 267 21.99 35.68 -44.14
C GLN A 267 23.27 35.24 -44.86
N ASN A 268 23.72 34.01 -44.63
CA ASN A 268 24.88 33.46 -45.31
C ASN A 268 24.61 33.32 -46.81
N THR A 269 23.45 32.78 -47.19
CA THR A 269 23.05 32.66 -48.60
C THR A 269 23.01 34.03 -49.29
N GLU A 270 22.46 35.05 -48.64
CA GLU A 270 22.42 36.41 -49.19
C GLU A 270 23.81 37.05 -49.26
N LYS A 271 24.66 36.86 -48.25
CA LYS A 271 26.06 37.31 -48.28
C LYS A 271 26.82 36.64 -49.43
N GLU A 272 26.70 35.33 -49.58
CA GLU A 272 27.31 34.60 -50.68
C GLU A 272 26.83 35.09 -52.03
N ARG A 273 25.51 35.31 -52.20
CA ARG A 273 24.95 35.89 -53.42
C ARG A 273 25.58 37.25 -53.72
N ARG A 274 25.69 38.13 -52.72
CA ARG A 274 26.32 39.46 -52.89
C ARG A 274 27.80 39.37 -53.22
N LEU A 275 28.56 38.50 -52.54
CA LEU A 275 29.98 38.28 -52.81
C LEU A 275 30.22 37.79 -54.23
N ASN A 276 29.32 36.94 -54.75
CA ASN A 276 29.45 36.35 -56.08
C ASN A 276 28.71 37.12 -57.18
N SER A 277 28.07 38.25 -56.87
CA SER A 277 27.33 39.02 -57.86
C SER A 277 28.17 40.14 -58.47
N VAL A 278 27.97 40.38 -59.76
CA VAL A 278 28.28 41.68 -60.39
C VAL A 278 27.06 42.58 -60.31
N PHE A 279 27.24 43.83 -59.91
CA PHE A 279 26.20 44.85 -59.90
C PHE A 279 26.34 45.72 -61.13
N TYR A 280 25.30 45.85 -61.93
CA TYR A 280 25.41 46.55 -63.20
C TYR A 280 24.26 47.51 -63.47
N HIS A 281 24.54 48.47 -64.35
CA HIS A 281 23.57 49.43 -64.86
C HIS A 281 23.72 49.54 -66.38
N VAL A 282 22.60 49.70 -67.07
CA VAL A 282 22.56 49.83 -68.53
C VAL A 282 21.82 51.11 -68.86
N ASP A 283 22.43 51.98 -69.64
CA ASP A 283 21.78 53.21 -70.14
C ASP A 283 22.43 53.63 -71.45
N ASN A 284 21.73 54.43 -72.24
CA ASN A 284 22.31 54.98 -73.46
C ASN A 284 23.31 56.08 -73.17
N TYR A 285 24.29 56.19 -74.05
CA TYR A 285 25.39 57.13 -73.93
C TYR A 285 24.93 58.61 -73.86
N LYS A 286 23.84 58.96 -74.54
CA LYS A 286 23.29 60.33 -74.53
C LYS A 286 22.76 60.71 -73.14
N SER A 287 21.95 59.83 -72.54
CA SER A 287 21.44 59.96 -71.18
C SER A 287 22.57 60.04 -70.17
N LEU A 288 23.54 59.12 -70.25
CA LEU A 288 24.71 59.12 -69.37
C LEU A 288 25.56 60.40 -69.49
N THR A 289 25.64 61.00 -70.69
CA THR A 289 26.35 62.26 -70.91
C THR A 289 25.58 63.44 -70.30
N ALA A 290 24.26 63.49 -70.48
CA ALA A 290 23.40 64.51 -69.88
C ALA A 290 23.48 64.49 -68.34
N LYS A 291 23.51 63.28 -67.76
CA LYS A 291 23.71 63.04 -66.32
C LYS A 291 25.16 63.30 -65.84
N LYS A 292 26.07 63.70 -66.72
CA LYS A 292 27.51 63.92 -66.45
C LYS A 292 28.25 62.68 -65.90
N ILE A 293 27.71 61.49 -66.14
CA ILE A 293 28.31 60.21 -65.73
C ILE A 293 29.46 59.85 -66.68
N VAL A 294 29.26 60.07 -67.98
CA VAL A 294 30.27 59.87 -69.03
C VAL A 294 30.57 61.19 -69.75
N GLY A 295 31.78 61.31 -70.28
CA GLY A 295 32.30 62.47 -70.99
C GLY A 295 32.73 62.16 -72.42
N ARG A 296 33.47 63.11 -73.02
CA ARG A 296 34.01 63.02 -74.39
C ARG A 296 34.82 61.73 -74.59
N PHE A 297 34.93 61.29 -75.83
CA PHE A 297 35.75 60.14 -76.19
C PHE A 297 37.23 60.50 -76.12
N LEU A 298 38.01 59.69 -75.41
CA LEU A 298 39.47 59.75 -75.35
C LEU A 298 40.01 58.39 -75.81
N PHE A 299 40.82 58.40 -76.88
CA PHE A 299 41.37 57.19 -77.52
C PHE A 299 40.30 56.17 -77.91
N GLY A 300 39.24 56.62 -78.60
CA GLY A 300 38.17 55.74 -79.10
C GLY A 300 37.22 55.18 -78.05
N ARG A 301 37.39 55.52 -76.75
CA ARG A 301 36.51 55.09 -75.66
C ARG A 301 35.96 56.27 -74.86
N PRO A 302 34.72 56.19 -74.36
CA PRO A 302 34.15 57.25 -73.54
C PRO A 302 34.93 57.41 -72.22
N GLN A 303 35.02 58.65 -71.74
CA GLN A 303 35.63 58.96 -70.44
C GLN A 303 34.59 58.78 -69.34
N LEU A 304 34.92 58.03 -68.29
CA LEU A 304 34.08 57.94 -67.09
C LEU A 304 34.36 59.14 -66.19
N LYS A 305 33.33 59.90 -65.81
CA LYS A 305 33.45 61.13 -65.02
C LYS A 305 32.93 60.97 -63.59
N ASN A 306 31.65 60.64 -63.44
CA ASN A 306 31.01 60.52 -62.13
C ASN A 306 30.39 59.12 -61.96
N PHE A 307 31.24 58.13 -61.69
CA PHE A 307 30.82 56.74 -61.54
C PHE A 307 29.98 56.50 -60.28
N ASN A 308 30.25 57.24 -59.21
CA ASN A 308 29.56 57.10 -57.94
C ASN A 308 28.11 57.62 -57.98
N ALA A 309 27.77 58.47 -58.97
CA ALA A 309 26.41 58.92 -59.22
C ALA A 309 25.52 57.86 -59.93
N VAL A 310 26.08 56.72 -60.33
CA VAL A 310 25.31 55.63 -60.94
C VAL A 310 24.67 54.78 -59.86
N VAL A 311 23.36 54.57 -59.98
CA VAL A 311 22.61 53.58 -59.18
C VAL A 311 22.66 52.25 -59.93
N PHE A 312 23.35 51.26 -59.34
CA PHE A 312 23.44 49.91 -59.91
C PHE A 312 22.28 49.07 -59.39
N ASP A 313 21.18 49.12 -60.13
CA ASP A 313 19.89 48.53 -59.80
C ASP A 313 19.74 47.07 -60.23
N LYS A 314 20.64 46.58 -61.08
CA LYS A 314 20.65 45.18 -61.54
C LYS A 314 21.83 44.42 -60.95
N SER A 315 21.66 43.12 -60.73
CA SER A 315 22.73 42.23 -60.29
C SER A 315 22.64 40.87 -61.00
N LEU A 316 23.79 40.26 -61.25
CA LEU A 316 23.91 38.89 -61.77
C LEU A 316 24.78 38.08 -60.81
N ASP A 317 24.24 37.00 -60.23
CA ASP A 317 25.03 36.03 -59.45
C ASP A 317 25.85 35.15 -60.42
N LEU A 318 27.17 35.32 -60.37
CA LEU A 318 28.11 34.68 -61.29
C LEU A 318 28.26 33.17 -61.07
N ARG A 319 27.66 32.63 -60.00
CA ARG A 319 27.55 31.17 -59.80
C ARG A 319 26.44 30.55 -60.64
N GLN A 320 25.44 31.34 -61.02
CA GLN A 320 24.25 30.86 -61.74
C GLN A 320 24.33 31.14 -63.25
N SER A 321 24.92 32.26 -63.63
CA SER A 321 25.11 32.61 -65.04
C SER A 321 26.31 33.53 -65.20
N ASP A 322 27.03 33.35 -66.30
CA ASP A 322 28.17 34.15 -66.71
C ASP A 322 27.79 35.19 -67.78
N SER A 323 26.52 35.35 -68.12
CA SER A 323 26.10 36.21 -69.23
C SER A 323 25.04 37.24 -68.84
N ILE A 324 25.20 38.45 -69.36
CA ILE A 324 24.24 39.57 -69.23
C ILE A 324 23.67 39.85 -70.61
N THR A 325 22.36 39.70 -70.75
CA THR A 325 21.65 40.07 -71.99
C THR A 325 21.17 41.51 -71.88
N ILE A 326 21.44 42.31 -72.91
CA ILE A 326 21.01 43.71 -73.02
C ILE A 326 20.20 43.86 -74.30
N THR A 327 18.99 44.39 -74.19
CA THR A 327 18.20 44.76 -75.37
C THR A 327 18.32 46.25 -75.69
N ALA A 328 18.09 46.61 -76.95
CA ALA A 328 18.07 47.99 -77.41
C ALA A 328 16.98 48.80 -76.68
N ALA A 329 15.84 48.16 -76.42
CA ALA A 329 14.72 48.72 -75.67
C ALA A 329 15.11 49.05 -74.22
N ASP A 330 15.79 48.14 -73.52
CA ASP A 330 16.27 48.35 -72.14
C ASP A 330 17.21 49.56 -72.03
N ALA A 331 17.96 49.84 -73.08
CA ALA A 331 18.87 50.97 -73.16
C ALA A 331 18.21 52.25 -73.69
N GLY A 332 16.96 52.20 -74.14
CA GLY A 332 16.25 53.34 -74.75
C GLY A 332 16.78 53.72 -76.14
N VAL A 333 17.33 52.77 -76.91
CA VAL A 333 17.83 52.97 -78.28
C VAL A 333 17.12 52.08 -79.29
N LYS A 334 17.12 52.48 -80.57
CA LYS A 334 16.50 51.68 -81.65
C LYS A 334 17.36 50.49 -82.10
N LYS A 335 18.70 50.62 -82.05
CA LYS A 335 19.67 49.60 -82.43
C LYS A 335 20.94 49.78 -81.60
N ILE A 336 21.53 48.68 -81.12
CA ILE A 336 22.81 48.65 -80.42
C ILE A 336 23.93 48.69 -81.46
N ARG A 337 24.66 49.81 -81.55
CA ARG A 337 25.84 49.94 -82.42
C ARG A 337 27.10 49.54 -81.69
N SER A 338 27.22 49.94 -80.43
CA SER A 338 28.34 49.57 -79.57
C SER A 338 27.95 49.58 -78.11
N ILE A 339 28.65 48.76 -77.34
CA ILE A 339 28.52 48.67 -75.88
C ILE A 339 29.89 48.99 -75.29
N TYR A 340 29.93 49.98 -74.41
CA TYR A 340 31.13 50.33 -73.66
C TYR A 340 30.99 49.85 -72.23
N VAL A 341 31.84 48.89 -71.83
CA VAL A 341 31.92 48.40 -70.45
C VAL A 341 32.83 49.31 -69.64
N MET A 342 32.34 49.79 -68.50
CA MET A 342 33.09 50.67 -67.59
C MET A 342 33.06 50.13 -66.16
N PRO A 343 34.10 50.40 -65.35
CA PRO A 343 35.35 51.13 -65.65
C PRO A 343 36.29 50.46 -66.66
N ARG A 344 37.27 51.22 -67.16
CA ARG A 344 38.26 50.76 -68.15
C ARG A 344 39.19 49.65 -67.64
N SER A 345 39.16 49.34 -66.34
CA SER A 345 39.88 48.21 -65.76
C SER A 345 39.43 46.87 -66.33
N PHE A 346 38.20 46.78 -66.85
CA PHE A 346 37.70 45.60 -67.56
C PHE A 346 38.20 45.57 -69.01
N VAL A 347 38.86 44.48 -69.38
CA VAL A 347 39.52 44.30 -70.68
C VAL A 347 38.69 43.36 -71.55
N LYS A 348 38.28 43.83 -72.73
CA LYS A 348 37.57 43.03 -73.73
C LYS A 348 38.43 41.83 -74.15
N ASP A 349 37.79 40.69 -74.39
CA ASP A 349 38.36 39.40 -74.80
C ASP A 349 39.28 38.72 -73.77
N LYS A 350 39.56 39.39 -72.64
CA LYS A 350 40.25 38.83 -71.46
C LYS A 350 39.32 38.66 -70.27
N ASP A 351 38.58 39.71 -69.92
CA ASP A 351 37.68 39.73 -68.78
C ASP A 351 36.22 39.54 -69.20
N TYR A 352 35.84 40.01 -70.40
CA TYR A 352 34.49 39.86 -70.96
C TYR A 352 34.50 39.79 -72.48
N LYS A 353 33.46 39.19 -73.07
CA LYS A 353 33.18 39.18 -74.52
C LYS A 353 31.79 39.76 -74.76
N ILE A 354 31.58 40.35 -75.94
CA ILE A 354 30.28 40.89 -76.33
C ILE A 354 29.92 40.28 -77.68
N ASP A 355 28.78 39.62 -77.72
CA ASP A 355 28.16 39.15 -78.94
C ASP A 355 26.93 40.03 -79.26
N LEU A 356 26.83 40.50 -80.50
CA LEU A 356 25.73 41.35 -80.96
C LEU A 356 24.90 40.56 -81.96
N ALA A 357 23.59 40.51 -81.73
CA ALA A 357 22.66 39.90 -82.67
C ALA A 357 22.72 40.61 -84.04
N PRO A 358 22.54 39.88 -85.17
CA PRO A 358 22.64 40.46 -86.51
C PRO A 358 21.70 41.66 -86.76
N ASP A 359 20.52 41.65 -86.13
CA ASP A 359 19.51 42.73 -86.19
C ASP A 359 19.86 43.96 -85.34
N LYS A 360 20.88 43.85 -84.49
CA LYS A 360 21.33 44.84 -83.50
C LYS A 360 20.25 45.19 -82.47
N SER A 361 19.27 44.33 -82.24
CA SER A 361 18.25 44.54 -81.19
C SER A 361 18.72 44.06 -79.83
N THR A 362 19.65 43.11 -79.79
CA THR A 362 20.08 42.43 -78.57
C THR A 362 21.60 42.22 -78.58
N ALA A 363 22.21 42.27 -77.40
CA ALA A 363 23.60 41.91 -77.20
C ALA A 363 23.74 41.04 -75.95
N VAL A 364 24.64 40.06 -76.00
CA VAL A 364 24.98 39.20 -74.88
C VAL A 364 26.42 39.48 -74.46
N ILE A 365 26.61 39.81 -73.19
CA ILE A 365 27.91 40.07 -72.60
C ILE A 365 28.29 38.86 -71.77
N TYR A 366 29.29 38.11 -72.24
CA TYR A 366 29.83 36.96 -71.53
C TYR A 366 30.97 37.41 -70.61
N ILE A 367 30.91 37.02 -69.34
CA ILE A 367 31.89 37.30 -68.30
C ILE A 367 32.90 36.16 -68.29
N VAL A 368 34.09 36.43 -68.81
CA VAL A 368 35.15 35.43 -69.00
C VAL A 368 35.99 35.28 -67.74
N ASN A 369 36.16 36.36 -66.96
CA ASN A 369 36.89 36.33 -65.69
C ASN A 369 35.98 36.74 -64.52
N PRO A 370 35.16 35.80 -63.98
CA PRO A 370 34.21 36.10 -62.92
C PRO A 370 34.83 36.76 -61.69
N GLY A 371 36.04 36.35 -61.27
CA GLY A 371 36.70 36.88 -60.08
C GLY A 371 36.97 38.39 -60.14
N LYS A 372 37.12 38.97 -61.35
CA LYS A 372 37.27 40.42 -61.52
C LYS A 372 35.93 41.17 -61.46
N PHE A 373 34.83 40.47 -61.74
CA PHE A 373 33.48 41.02 -61.77
C PHE A 373 32.72 40.83 -60.45
N GLN A 374 33.14 39.90 -59.59
CA GLN A 374 32.59 39.69 -58.25
C GLN A 374 32.64 40.96 -57.39
N MET A 375 31.51 41.31 -56.78
CA MET A 375 31.27 42.53 -56.01
C MET A 375 31.54 43.84 -56.76
N SER A 376 31.85 43.78 -58.04
CA SER A 376 32.19 44.96 -58.82
C SER A 376 30.91 45.65 -59.30
N LYS A 377 31.05 46.96 -59.52
CA LYS A 377 30.03 47.77 -60.17
C LYS A 377 30.43 47.95 -61.63
N VAL A 378 29.49 47.75 -62.55
CA VAL A 378 29.76 47.78 -64.00
C VAL A 378 28.71 48.61 -64.71
N LEU A 379 29.14 49.61 -65.46
CA LEU A 379 28.25 50.42 -66.29
C LEU A 379 28.40 49.99 -67.75
N PHE A 380 27.29 49.64 -68.38
CA PHE A 380 27.18 49.37 -69.80
C PHE A 380 26.59 50.60 -70.50
N ALA A 381 27.45 51.39 -71.13
CA ALA A 381 27.02 52.55 -71.90
C ALA A 381 26.74 52.14 -73.35
N ILE A 382 25.49 52.26 -73.78
CA ILE A 382 25.00 51.77 -75.08
C ILE A 382 24.90 52.92 -76.09
N ARG A 383 25.33 52.68 -77.33
CA ARG A 383 25.30 53.69 -78.40
C ARG A 383 24.52 53.25 -79.62
#